data_AF-C6BTW5-F1
#
_entry.id   AF-C6BTW5-F1
#
_cell.length_a   1.000
_cell.length_b   1.000
_cell.length_c   1.000
_cell.angle_alpha   90.00
_cell.angle_beta   90.00
_cell.angle_gamma   90.00
#
_symmetry.space_group_name_H-M   'P 1'
#
loop_
_entity.id
_entity.type
_entity.pdbx_description
1 polymer ?
#
loop_
_entity_poly.entity_id
_entity_poly.type
_entity_poly.pdbx_seq_one_letter_code
_entity_poly.pdbx_strand_id
1 'polypeptide(L)'
;MIPIIQIENGEIPSPRGYAVSMVIKSFKGRRDVEVHLFRPEWDEADEGKIKWDNLFGSPATLDAIPDAKKDRKIVLESFTMEERDQVVEYLKEHYSSRLESIFSTPMEFPVPTGLPPLSSITEGKDIGLIKFEKVPHFDLPFALRGLYNLGAHRPLVETREGDDN
;
A
#
# COMPACT_ATOMS: atom_id res chain seq x y z
N MET A 1 15.33 5.40 -16.81
CA MET A 1 15.61 4.20 -15.98
C MET A 1 14.28 3.54 -15.72
N ILE A 2 14.18 2.23 -15.96
CA ILE A 2 12.94 1.46 -15.80
C ILE A 2 12.96 0.91 -14.36
N PRO A 3 11.88 1.01 -13.58
CA PRO A 3 11.83 0.43 -12.24
C PRO A 3 11.88 -1.09 -12.33
N ILE A 4 12.44 -1.72 -11.30
CA ILE A 4 12.38 -3.17 -11.12
C ILE A 4 10.92 -3.54 -10.79
N ILE A 5 10.32 -4.44 -11.54
CA ILE A 5 8.94 -4.88 -11.31
C ILE A 5 8.97 -6.34 -10.86
N GLN A 6 8.41 -6.60 -9.68
CA GLN A 6 8.24 -7.94 -9.14
C GLN A 6 6.76 -8.16 -8.85
N ILE A 7 6.14 -9.07 -9.60
CA ILE A 7 4.74 -9.46 -9.43
C ILE A 7 4.72 -10.93 -9.09
N GLU A 8 4.20 -11.24 -7.92
CA GLU A 8 3.89 -12.60 -7.51
C GLU A 8 2.41 -12.87 -7.79
N ASN A 9 2.16 -13.97 -8.49
CA ASN A 9 0.82 -14.50 -8.66
C ASN A 9 0.63 -15.62 -7.64
N GLY A 10 -0.47 -15.58 -6.90
CA GLY A 10 -0.87 -16.65 -5.99
C GLY A 10 -2.38 -16.83 -6.01
N GLU A 11 -2.80 -18.05 -5.69
CA GLU A 11 -4.21 -18.33 -5.44
C GLU A 11 -4.60 -17.75 -4.09
N ILE A 12 -5.58 -16.84 -4.10
CA ILE A 12 -6.13 -16.23 -2.91
C ILE A 12 -7.61 -16.63 -2.76
N PRO A 13 -8.12 -16.80 -1.54
CA PRO A 13 -9.50 -17.23 -1.28
C PRO A 13 -10.55 -16.14 -1.57
N SER A 14 -10.14 -14.96 -2.04
CA SER A 14 -10.98 -13.79 -2.26
C SER A 14 -10.65 -13.14 -3.62
N PRO A 15 -11.62 -12.49 -4.31
CA PRO A 15 -11.34 -11.72 -5.52
C PRO A 15 -10.38 -10.56 -5.31
N ARG A 16 -10.28 -10.07 -4.06
CA ARG A 16 -9.35 -9.03 -3.61
C ARG A 16 -8.36 -9.62 -2.62
N GLY A 17 -7.11 -9.22 -2.74
CA GLY A 17 -6.04 -9.66 -1.85
C GLY A 17 -4.65 -9.48 -2.46
N TYR A 18 -4.51 -8.69 -3.53
CA TYR A 18 -3.20 -8.33 -4.05
C TYR A 18 -2.74 -7.03 -3.40
N ALA A 19 -1.67 -7.10 -2.63
CA ALA A 19 -0.98 -5.93 -2.09
C ALA A 19 -0.05 -5.37 -3.17
N VAL A 20 0.06 -4.05 -3.23
CA VAL A 20 1.00 -3.36 -4.12
C VAL A 20 1.79 -2.35 -3.29
N SER A 21 3.10 -2.36 -3.42
CA SER A 21 3.98 -1.32 -2.90
C SER A 21 4.95 -0.84 -3.97
N MET A 22 5.52 0.33 -3.76
CA MET A 22 6.55 0.88 -4.64
C MET A 22 7.63 1.57 -3.82
N VAL A 23 8.82 1.67 -4.40
CA VAL A 23 9.94 2.41 -3.80
C VAL A 23 10.24 3.64 -4.66
N ILE A 24 10.13 4.81 -4.04
CA ILE A 24 10.50 6.09 -4.65
C ILE A 24 11.97 6.38 -4.33
N LYS A 25 12.80 6.62 -5.35
CA LYS A 25 14.25 6.87 -5.20
C LYS A 25 14.57 7.99 -4.22
N SER A 26 13.81 9.08 -4.30
CA SER A 26 13.99 10.26 -3.46
C SER A 26 12.66 10.93 -3.23
N PHE A 27 12.24 11.02 -1.97
CA PHE A 27 10.95 11.60 -1.60
C PHE A 27 11.08 12.33 -0.26
N LYS A 28 10.66 13.60 -0.23
CA LYS A 28 10.64 14.46 0.97
C LYS A 28 11.92 14.40 1.84
N GLY A 29 13.11 14.49 1.22
CA GLY A 29 14.38 14.49 1.95
C GLY A 29 14.90 13.10 2.33
N ARG A 30 14.20 12.02 1.98
CA ARG A 30 14.58 10.64 2.23
C ARG A 30 14.85 9.88 0.92
N ARG A 31 15.73 8.88 0.97
CA ARG A 31 16.00 7.95 -0.13
C ARG A 31 15.31 6.61 0.10
N ASP A 32 15.05 5.90 -0.99
CA ASP A 32 14.49 4.54 -1.00
C ASP A 32 13.18 4.46 -0.18
N VAL A 33 12.27 5.40 -0.42
CA VAL A 33 11.03 5.52 0.37
C VAL A 33 10.00 4.51 -0.13
N GLU A 34 9.61 3.59 0.75
CA GLU A 34 8.57 2.61 0.48
C GLU A 34 7.20 3.25 0.67
N VAL A 35 6.30 2.94 -0.26
CA VAL A 35 4.92 3.40 -0.27
C VAL A 35 4.01 2.20 -0.47
N HIS A 36 3.14 1.93 0.50
CA HIS A 36 2.10 0.91 0.40
C HIS A 36 0.86 1.50 -0.24
N LEU A 37 0.43 0.92 -1.35
CA LEU A 37 -0.70 1.41 -2.11
C LEU A 37 -1.97 0.71 -1.66
N PHE A 38 -3.06 1.46 -1.64
CA PHE A 38 -4.36 0.94 -1.25
C PHE A 38 -5.49 1.72 -1.91
N ARG A 39 -6.64 1.05 -2.03
CA ARG A 39 -7.90 1.64 -2.46
C ARG A 39 -8.61 2.21 -1.23
N PRO A 40 -8.77 3.54 -1.11
CA PRO A 40 -9.34 4.15 0.11
C PRO A 40 -10.87 4.02 0.20
N GLU A 41 -11.53 3.75 -0.93
CA GLU A 41 -12.98 3.79 -1.09
C GLU A 41 -13.42 2.68 -2.04
N TRP A 42 -14.49 1.98 -1.69
CA TRP A 42 -15.05 0.87 -2.45
C TRP A 42 -16.57 0.92 -2.44
N ASP A 43 -17.18 0.30 -3.43
CA ASP A 43 -18.64 0.21 -3.52
C ASP A 43 -19.17 -0.95 -2.67
N GLU A 44 -20.38 -0.81 -2.11
CA GLU A 44 -21.02 -1.88 -1.33
C GLU A 44 -21.22 -3.16 -2.16
N ALA A 45 -21.36 -3.02 -3.48
CA ALA A 45 -21.42 -4.15 -4.40
C ALA A 45 -20.12 -4.97 -4.42
N ASP A 46 -18.96 -4.36 -4.17
CA ASP A 46 -17.70 -5.08 -4.07
C ASP A 46 -17.61 -5.86 -2.76
N GLU A 47 -18.08 -5.27 -1.65
CA GLU A 47 -18.17 -5.97 -0.36
C GLU A 47 -19.09 -7.20 -0.44
N GLY A 48 -20.21 -7.09 -1.16
CA GLY A 48 -21.19 -8.17 -1.33
C GLY A 48 -20.70 -9.36 -2.17
N LYS A 49 -19.63 -9.21 -2.96
CA LYS A 49 -19.03 -10.30 -3.77
C LYS A 49 -18.06 -11.17 -2.96
N ILE A 50 -17.60 -10.69 -1.80
CA ILE A 50 -16.56 -11.36 -1.02
C ILE A 50 -17.20 -12.40 -0.10
N LYS A 51 -16.65 -13.62 -0.14
CA LYS A 51 -16.95 -14.65 0.86
C LYS A 51 -16.04 -14.42 2.06
N TRP A 52 -16.62 -13.94 3.16
CA TRP A 52 -15.88 -13.57 4.36
C TRP A 52 -15.44 -14.76 5.24
N ASP A 53 -15.93 -15.96 4.94
CA ASP A 53 -15.59 -17.17 5.68
C ASP A 53 -14.10 -17.50 5.58
N ASN A 54 -13.45 -17.71 6.73
CA ASN A 54 -12.04 -18.08 6.85
C ASN A 54 -11.01 -17.09 6.25
N LEU A 55 -11.41 -15.85 5.94
CA LEU A 55 -10.45 -14.83 5.49
C LEU A 55 -9.62 -14.24 6.63
N PHE A 56 -10.09 -14.37 7.87
CA PHE A 56 -9.47 -13.79 9.05
C PHE A 56 -9.11 -14.85 10.08
N GLY A 57 -7.94 -14.69 10.69
CA GLY A 57 -7.32 -15.66 11.58
C GLY A 57 -7.10 -15.12 12.99
N SER A 58 -6.06 -15.62 13.64
CA SER A 58 -5.68 -15.19 14.99
C SER A 58 -5.39 -13.69 15.05
N PRO A 59 -5.59 -13.04 16.21
CA PRO A 59 -5.24 -11.65 16.43
C PRO A 59 -3.75 -11.36 16.12
N ALA A 60 -3.47 -10.19 15.54
CA ALA A 60 -2.11 -9.76 15.24
C ALA A 60 -1.25 -9.53 16.50
N THR A 61 -1.89 -9.14 17.61
CA THR A 61 -1.26 -8.97 18.92
C THR A 61 -2.20 -9.52 20.00
N LEU A 62 -1.64 -9.85 21.18
CA LEU A 62 -2.44 -10.36 22.30
C LEU A 62 -3.52 -9.38 22.78
N ASP A 63 -3.28 -8.08 22.60
CA ASP A 63 -4.19 -7.01 23.00
C ASP A 63 -5.13 -6.57 21.87
N ALA A 64 -5.01 -7.15 20.66
CA ALA A 64 -5.84 -6.75 19.55
C ALA A 64 -7.28 -7.20 19.77
N ILE A 65 -8.22 -6.27 19.67
CA ILE A 65 -9.65 -6.54 19.78
C ILE A 65 -10.18 -6.82 18.37
N PRO A 66 -10.62 -8.05 18.05
CA PRO A 66 -11.16 -8.35 16.73
C PRO A 66 -12.38 -7.46 16.43
N ASP A 67 -12.38 -6.83 15.26
CA ASP A 67 -13.48 -5.98 14.80
C ASP A 67 -13.71 -6.31 13.34
N ALA A 68 -14.69 -7.19 13.09
CA ALA A 68 -14.99 -7.68 11.75
C ALA A 68 -15.22 -6.55 10.74
N LYS A 69 -15.77 -5.39 11.15
CA LYS A 69 -15.98 -4.27 10.22
C LYS A 69 -14.67 -3.59 9.85
N LYS A 70 -13.71 -3.49 10.78
CA LYS A 70 -12.38 -2.93 10.50
C LYS A 70 -11.50 -3.92 9.75
N ASP A 71 -11.53 -5.18 10.16
CA ASP A 71 -10.73 -6.24 9.55
C ASP A 71 -11.08 -6.40 8.06
N ARG A 72 -12.38 -6.36 7.72
CA ARG A 72 -12.86 -6.37 6.31
C ARG A 72 -12.24 -5.28 5.45
N LYS A 73 -11.96 -4.10 6.02
CA LYS A 73 -11.35 -2.98 5.28
C LYS A 73 -9.97 -3.33 4.73
N ILE A 74 -9.22 -4.18 5.42
CA ILE A 74 -7.88 -4.61 4.99
C ILE A 74 -7.97 -5.37 3.66
N VAL A 75 -8.98 -6.22 3.50
CA VAL A 75 -9.22 -6.94 2.24
C VAL A 75 -9.81 -6.00 1.18
N LEU A 76 -10.71 -5.09 1.57
CA LEU A 76 -11.37 -4.17 0.64
C LEU A 76 -10.43 -3.09 0.07
N GLU A 77 -9.43 -2.67 0.84
CA GLU A 77 -8.42 -1.70 0.40
C GLU A 77 -7.33 -2.34 -0.47
N SER A 78 -7.30 -3.67 -0.55
CA SER A 78 -6.45 -4.42 -1.48
C SER A 78 -7.06 -4.51 -2.89
N PHE A 79 -6.21 -4.85 -3.86
CA PHE A 79 -6.58 -4.85 -5.27
C PHE A 79 -7.09 -6.23 -5.71
N THR A 80 -7.94 -6.24 -6.74
CA THR A 80 -8.11 -7.42 -7.60
C THR A 80 -6.87 -7.61 -8.49
N MET A 81 -6.78 -8.74 -9.18
CA MET A 81 -5.67 -8.98 -10.12
C MET A 81 -5.64 -7.95 -11.24
N GLU A 82 -6.81 -7.60 -11.79
CA GLU A 82 -6.94 -6.62 -12.85
C GLU A 82 -6.61 -5.21 -12.38
N GLU A 83 -7.08 -4.82 -11.19
CA GLU A 83 -6.77 -3.51 -10.60
C GLU A 83 -5.28 -3.39 -10.28
N ARG A 84 -4.64 -4.46 -9.79
CA ARG A 84 -3.19 -4.53 -9.57
C ARG A 84 -2.45 -4.24 -10.87
N ASP A 85 -2.81 -4.93 -11.95
CA ASP A 85 -2.15 -4.77 -13.25
C ASP A 85 -2.32 -3.34 -13.79
N GLN A 86 -3.51 -2.74 -13.62
CA GLN A 86 -3.76 -1.34 -13.95
C GLN A 86 -2.89 -0.38 -13.13
N VAL A 87 -2.76 -0.61 -11.81
CA VAL A 87 -1.91 0.21 -10.93
C VAL A 87 -0.45 0.12 -11.36
N VAL A 88 0.05 -1.09 -11.63
CA VAL A 88 1.43 -1.28 -12.06
C VAL A 88 1.70 -0.57 -13.39
N GLU A 89 0.79 -0.66 -14.36
CA GLU A 89 0.95 0.04 -15.64
C GLU A 89 0.93 1.55 -15.47
N TYR A 90 -0.04 2.08 -14.72
CA TYR A 90 -0.12 3.50 -14.38
C TYR A 90 1.18 4.02 -13.74
N LEU A 91 1.75 3.28 -12.79
CA LEU A 91 3.01 3.67 -12.16
C LEU A 91 4.21 3.65 -13.12
N LYS A 92 4.25 2.69 -14.04
CA LYS A 92 5.30 2.61 -15.06
C LYS A 92 5.22 3.78 -16.04
N GLU A 93 4.02 4.06 -16.56
CA GLU A 93 3.82 5.09 -17.57
C GLU A 93 4.10 6.49 -17.00
N HIS A 94 3.57 6.79 -15.81
CA HIS A 94 3.62 8.14 -15.26
C HIS A 94 4.82 8.42 -14.33
N TYR A 95 5.39 7.39 -13.69
CA TYR A 95 6.36 7.58 -12.60
C TYR A 95 7.66 6.77 -12.72
N SER A 96 7.87 5.98 -13.78
CA SER A 96 9.07 5.12 -13.96
C SER A 96 10.41 5.83 -13.71
N SER A 97 10.53 7.11 -14.09
CA SER A 97 11.75 7.89 -13.86
C SER A 97 12.09 8.08 -12.37
N ARG A 98 11.08 8.15 -11.50
CA ARG A 98 11.20 8.42 -10.06
C ARG A 98 11.19 7.16 -9.20
N LEU A 99 10.67 6.06 -9.74
CA LEU A 99 10.57 4.78 -9.04
C LEU A 99 11.85 3.97 -9.19
N GLU A 100 12.22 3.30 -8.10
CA GLU A 100 13.27 2.28 -8.07
C GLU A 100 12.66 0.91 -8.36
N SER A 101 11.56 0.59 -7.68
CA SER A 101 10.87 -0.68 -7.84
C SER A 101 9.37 -0.59 -7.59
N ILE A 102 8.64 -1.57 -8.12
CA ILE A 102 7.23 -1.82 -7.87
C ILE A 102 7.11 -3.31 -7.49
N PHE A 103 6.47 -3.58 -6.35
CA PHE A 103 6.22 -4.91 -5.85
C PHE A 103 4.71 -5.16 -5.81
N SER A 104 4.30 -6.36 -6.19
CA SER A 104 2.96 -6.84 -5.87
C SER A 104 3.01 -8.29 -5.45
N THR A 105 2.35 -8.57 -4.32
CA THR A 105 2.29 -9.90 -3.74
C THR A 105 0.86 -10.22 -3.31
N PRO A 106 0.43 -11.49 -3.43
CA PRO A 106 -0.80 -11.91 -2.78
C PRO A 106 -0.64 -11.79 -1.26
N MET A 107 -1.67 -11.30 -0.59
CA MET A 107 -1.72 -11.27 0.87
C MET A 107 -1.72 -12.71 1.41
N GLU A 108 -1.13 -12.87 2.59
CA GLU A 108 -1.19 -14.14 3.31
C GLU A 108 -2.55 -14.29 3.99
N PHE A 109 -3.25 -15.38 3.66
CA PHE A 109 -4.53 -15.75 4.29
C PHE A 109 -4.34 -16.96 5.22
N PRO A 110 -5.04 -17.02 6.36
CA PRO A 110 -5.99 -16.02 6.84
C PRO A 110 -5.29 -14.75 7.39
N VAL A 111 -5.86 -13.58 7.09
CA VAL A 111 -5.31 -12.29 7.53
C VAL A 111 -5.47 -12.16 9.05
N PRO A 112 -4.42 -11.74 9.80
CA PRO A 112 -4.55 -11.52 11.23
C PRO A 112 -5.62 -10.48 11.57
N THR A 113 -6.43 -10.74 12.61
CA THR A 113 -7.45 -9.79 13.07
C THR A 113 -6.86 -8.68 13.93
N GLY A 114 -7.55 -7.53 13.98
CA GLY A 114 -7.16 -6.40 14.82
C GLY A 114 -6.00 -5.56 14.26
N LEU A 115 -5.65 -5.76 12.99
CA LEU A 115 -4.74 -4.88 12.28
C LEU A 115 -5.46 -3.57 11.89
N PRO A 116 -4.81 -2.41 12.01
CA PRO A 116 -5.37 -1.16 11.51
C PRO A 116 -5.34 -1.16 9.97
N PRO A 117 -6.47 -0.93 9.27
CA PRO A 117 -6.45 -0.76 7.82
C PRO A 117 -5.71 0.53 7.46
N LEU A 118 -5.01 0.53 6.33
CA LEU A 118 -4.21 1.66 5.85
C LEU A 118 -5.05 2.94 5.70
N SER A 119 -6.30 2.77 5.27
CA SER A 119 -7.29 3.85 5.18
C SER A 119 -7.63 4.53 6.51
N SER A 120 -7.33 3.91 7.66
CA SER A 120 -7.56 4.48 9.00
C SER A 120 -6.36 5.24 9.58
N ILE A 121 -5.20 5.15 8.93
CA ILE A 121 -3.96 5.75 9.44
C ILE A 121 -3.99 7.26 9.24
N THR A 122 -3.80 8.00 10.34
CA THR A 122 -3.74 9.47 10.34
C THR A 122 -2.34 9.96 9.97
N GLU A 123 -2.28 10.98 9.10
CA GLU A 123 -1.04 11.65 8.77
C GLU A 123 -0.41 12.29 10.02
N GLY A 124 0.91 12.20 10.14
CA GLY A 124 1.69 12.71 11.26
C GLY A 124 2.98 13.35 10.79
N LYS A 125 3.98 13.42 11.68
CA LYS A 125 5.29 14.00 11.35
C LYS A 125 6.02 13.21 10.25
N ASP A 126 6.06 11.89 10.40
CA ASP A 126 6.80 10.99 9.54
C ASP A 126 5.89 10.16 8.62
N ILE A 127 4.67 9.89 9.05
CA ILE A 127 3.66 9.16 8.28
C ILE A 127 2.87 10.13 7.42
N GLY A 128 2.71 9.83 6.13
CA GLY A 128 1.86 10.64 5.26
C GLY A 128 1.21 9.86 4.14
N LEU A 129 0.28 10.53 3.44
CA LEU A 129 -0.48 9.94 2.35
C LEU A 129 -0.20 10.65 1.02
N ILE A 130 -0.02 9.87 -0.04
CA ILE A 130 -0.06 10.30 -1.43
C ILE A 130 -1.48 10.06 -1.93
N LYS A 131 -2.12 11.10 -2.46
CA LYS A 131 -3.46 11.04 -3.05
C LYS A 131 -3.32 11.13 -4.56
N PHE A 132 -3.12 9.99 -5.23
CA PHE A 132 -2.88 9.96 -6.68
C PHE A 132 -4.08 10.48 -7.45
N GLU A 133 -5.29 10.30 -6.91
CA GLU A 133 -6.54 10.80 -7.47
C GLU A 133 -6.60 12.33 -7.59
N LYS A 134 -5.69 13.05 -6.92
CA LYS A 134 -5.57 14.52 -6.98
C LYS A 134 -4.47 15.01 -7.92
N VAL A 135 -3.67 14.11 -8.50
CA VAL A 135 -2.57 14.46 -9.39
C VAL A 135 -3.09 14.64 -10.82
N PRO A 136 -2.57 15.61 -11.60
CA PRO A 136 -2.89 15.71 -13.02
C PRO A 136 -2.60 14.40 -13.76
N HIS A 137 -3.44 14.06 -14.75
CA HIS A 137 -3.32 12.84 -15.55
C HIS A 137 -3.57 11.54 -14.79
N PHE A 138 -4.33 11.57 -13.69
CA PHE A 138 -4.86 10.36 -13.07
C PHE A 138 -6.01 9.78 -13.91
N ASP A 139 -5.88 8.52 -14.33
CA ASP A 139 -6.79 7.84 -15.26
C ASP A 139 -7.24 6.44 -14.82
N LEU A 140 -6.88 6.01 -13.61
CA LEU A 140 -7.40 4.77 -13.04
C LEU A 140 -8.91 4.89 -12.75
N PRO A 141 -9.68 3.79 -12.91
CA PRO A 141 -11.13 3.80 -12.70
C PRO A 141 -11.55 3.80 -11.22
N PHE A 142 -10.61 3.89 -10.29
CA PHE A 142 -10.82 3.91 -8.84
C PHE A 142 -9.81 4.86 -8.17
N ALA A 143 -10.12 5.32 -6.96
CA ALA A 143 -9.18 6.12 -6.19
C ALA A 143 -7.97 5.28 -5.73
N LEU A 144 -6.77 5.86 -5.82
CA LEU A 144 -5.52 5.22 -5.41
C LEU A 144 -4.80 6.11 -4.41
N ARG A 145 -4.47 5.57 -3.23
CA ARG A 145 -3.64 6.26 -2.24
C ARG A 145 -2.40 5.44 -1.90
N GLY A 146 -1.36 6.14 -1.47
CA GLY A 146 -0.11 5.54 -1.00
C GLY A 146 0.25 6.02 0.39
N LEU A 147 0.49 5.09 1.32
CA LEU A 147 0.98 5.37 2.66
C LEU A 147 2.50 5.22 2.70
N TYR A 148 3.21 6.19 3.26
CA TYR A 148 4.65 6.12 3.50
C TYR A 148 4.99 6.53 4.94
N ASN A 149 6.14 6.06 5.43
CA ASN A 149 6.70 6.45 6.72
C ASN A 149 8.15 6.93 6.56
N LEU A 150 8.37 8.25 6.50
CA LEU A 150 9.70 8.84 6.33
C LEU A 150 10.68 8.50 7.45
N GLY A 151 10.18 8.20 8.65
CA GLY A 151 10.98 7.82 9.82
C GLY A 151 11.65 6.46 9.66
N ALA A 152 11.11 5.59 8.79
CA ALA A 152 11.69 4.29 8.46
C ALA A 152 12.82 4.35 7.42
N HIS A 153 13.04 5.51 6.78
CA HIS A 153 13.95 5.64 5.64
C HIS A 153 15.14 6.57 5.90
N ARG A 154 16.23 6.32 5.18
CA ARG A 154 17.50 7.06 5.36
C ARG A 154 17.39 8.49 4.81
N PRO A 155 17.98 9.49 5.49
CA PRO A 155 18.12 10.84 4.92
C PRO A 155 18.86 10.84 3.58
N LEU A 156 18.53 11.80 2.71
CA LEU A 156 19.26 12.03 1.45
C LEU A 156 20.66 12.62 1.67
N VAL A 157 20.81 13.39 2.75
CA VAL A 157 22.09 13.99 3.15
C VAL A 157 22.46 13.40 4.49
N GLU A 158 23.59 12.69 4.55
CA GLU A 158 24.22 12.39 5.83
C GLU A 158 24.59 13.71 6.48
N THR A 159 23.93 14.07 7.57
CA THR A 159 24.39 15.18 8.40
C THR A 159 25.76 14.75 8.91
N ARG A 160 26.82 15.41 8.42
CA ARG A 160 28.14 15.33 9.05
C ARG A 160 28.00 15.97 10.42
N GLU A 161 27.66 15.18 11.44
CA GLU A 161 27.88 15.57 12.82
C GLU A 161 29.36 15.37 13.13
N GLY A 162 30.09 16.48 13.33
CA GLY A 162 31.47 16.46 13.83
C GLY A 162 32.48 17.29 13.04
N ASP A 163 32.24 18.60 12.91
CA ASP A 163 33.33 19.59 12.84
C ASP A 163 33.20 20.49 14.09
N ASP A 164 33.47 19.91 15.26
CA ASP A 164 33.82 20.69 16.45
C ASP A 164 35.34 20.86 16.45
N ASN A 165 35.79 22.09 16.20
CA ASN A 165 37.18 22.54 16.24
C ASN A 165 37.57 23.01 17.63
#